data_AF-Q2FTD7-F1
#
_entry.id   AF-Q2FTD7-F1
#
_cell.length_a   1.000
_cell.length_b   1.000
_cell.length_c   1.000
_cell.angle_alpha   90.00
_cell.angle_beta   90.00
_cell.angle_gamma   90.00
#
_symmetry.space_group_name_H-M   'P 1'
#
loop_
_entity.id
_entity.type
_entity.pdbx_description
1 polymer ?
#
loop_
_entity_poly.entity_id
_entity_poly.type
_entity_poly.pdbx_seq_one_letter_code
_entity_poly.pdbx_strand_id
1 'polypeptide(L)' 'MTVTIDCIYDGEVFRPLEKIDLKKGERLTLHIERHISLDPIVLQTPVTDDIIQSLRRESWTSL' A
#
# COMPACT_ATOMS: atom_id res chain seq x y z
N MET A 1 20.04 0.86 16.27
CA MET A 1 20.03 0.97 14.80
C MET A 1 19.39 -0.27 14.24
N THR A 2 18.37 -0.13 13.39
CA THR A 2 17.77 -1.24 12.65
C THR A 2 18.57 -1.46 11.36
N VAL A 3 19.02 -2.70 11.13
CA VAL A 3 19.76 -3.09 9.93
C VAL A 3 18.83 -3.92 9.07
N THR A 4 18.66 -3.53 7.81
CA THR A 4 17.90 -4.30 6.82
C THR A 4 18.87 -5.22 6.09
N ILE A 5 18.49 -6.48 5.89
CA ILE A 5 19.32 -7.50 5.24
C ILE A 5 18.54 -8.04 4.05
N ASP A 6 19.15 -8.00 2.88
CA ASP A 6 18.56 -8.57 1.68
C ASP A 6 18.75 -10.09 1.67
N CYS A 7 17.70 -10.81 1.29
CA CYS A 7 17.67 -12.26 1.29
C CYS A 7 16.91 -12.82 0.09
N ILE A 8 17.29 -14.03 -0.30
CA ILE A 8 16.59 -14.82 -1.32
C ILE A 8 15.80 -15.92 -0.62
N TYR A 9 14.53 -16.05 -0.99
CA TYR A 9 13.70 -17.15 -0.53
C TYR A 9 13.90 -18.39 -1.41
N ASP A 10 14.28 -19.53 -0.83
CA ASP A 10 14.57 -20.78 -1.57
C ASP A 10 13.42 -21.81 -1.57
N GLY A 11 12.27 -21.47 -1.00
CA GLY A 11 11.13 -22.39 -0.84
C GLY A 11 10.88 -22.80 0.61
N GLU A 12 11.90 -22.76 1.48
CA GLU A 12 11.76 -23.10 2.90
C GLU A 12 12.53 -22.13 3.82
N VAL A 13 13.60 -21.52 3.31
CA VAL A 13 14.51 -20.67 4.09
C VAL A 13 14.79 -19.35 3.37
N PHE A 14 14.84 -18.26 4.15
CA PHE A 14 15.39 -16.98 3.71
C PHE A 14 16.91 -17.01 3.85
N ARG A 15 17.61 -17.09 2.71
CA ARG A 15 19.08 -17.07 2.69
C ARG A 15 19.55 -15.63 2.53
N PRO A 16 20.25 -15.05 3.52
CA PRO A 16 20.79 -13.71 3.40
C PRO A 16 21.88 -13.69 2.33
N LEU A 17 21.97 -12.58 1.59
CA LEU A 17 23.01 -12.38 0.58
C LEU A 17 24.39 -12.13 1.22
N GLU A 18 24.41 -11.58 2.43
CA GLU A 18 25.60 -11.33 3.21
C GLU A 18 25.66 -12.22 4.46
N LYS A 19 26.86 -12.41 5.00
CA LYS A 19 27.03 -13.18 6.24
C LYS A 19 26.50 -12.36 7.41
N ILE A 20 25.52 -12.90 8.11
CA ILE A 20 24.92 -12.30 9.30
C ILE A 20 25.23 -13.14 10.53
N ASP A 21 25.47 -12.45 11.66
CA ASP A 21 25.64 -13.10 12.96
C ASP A 21 24.36 -12.91 13.77
N LEU A 22 23.45 -13.89 13.65
CA LEU A 22 22.19 -13.92 14.38
C LEU A 22 22.18 -15.11 15.34
N LYS A 23 21.57 -14.92 16.50
CA LYS A 23 21.39 -16.01 17.46
C LYS A 23 20.28 -16.94 16.98
N LYS A 24 20.44 -18.23 17.24
CA LYS A 24 19.39 -19.22 16.94
C LYS A 24 18.12 -18.90 17.74
N GLY A 25 16.99 -18.79 17.05
CA GLY A 25 15.69 -18.46 17.65
C GLY A 25 15.41 -16.95 17.77
N GLU A 26 16.30 -16.11 17.25
CA GLU A 26 16.08 -14.66 17.17
C GLU A 26 14.91 -14.33 16.24
N ARG A 27 14.12 -13.31 16.62
CA ARG A 27 12.93 -12.89 15.87
C ARG A 27 13.30 -11.77 14.92
N LEU A 28 12.88 -11.90 13.67
CA LEU A 28 13.09 -10.90 12.62
C LEU A 28 11.75 -10.48 12.02
N THR A 29 11.72 -9.31 11.39
CA THR A 29 10.58 -8.81 10.62
C THR A 29 10.90 -8.89 9.14
N LEU A 30 10.05 -9.60 8.39
CA LEU A 30 10.17 -9.69 6.93
C LEU A 30 9.46 -8.50 6.28
N HIS A 31 10.19 -7.76 5.44
CA HIS A 31 9.61 -6.77 4.53
C HIS A 31 9.65 -7.31 3.11
N ILE A 32 8.50 -7.36 2.45
CA ILE A 32 8.39 -7.74 1.05
C ILE A 32 8.03 -6.48 0.28
N GLU A 33 9.00 -5.90 -0.43
CA GLU A 33 8.75 -4.77 -1.31
C GLU A 33 8.04 -5.27 -2.57
N ARG A 34 6.78 -4.87 -2.73
CA ARG A 34 6.07 -5.00 -4.00
C ARG A 34 6.05 -3.65 -4.66
N HIS A 35 6.65 -3.54 -5.83
CA HIS A 35 6.38 -2.43 -6.73
C HIS A 35 4.93 -2.54 -7.21
N ILE A 36 4.01 -1.92 -6.47
CA ILE A 36 2.65 -1.70 -6.92
C ILE A 36 2.75 -0.59 -7.96
N SER A 37 2.46 -0.89 -9.21
CA SER A 37 2.19 0.13 -10.22
C SER A 37 0.96 0.91 -9.75
N LEU A 38 1.20 2.04 -9.09
CA LEU A 38 0.17 3.02 -8.84
C LEU A 38 -0.09 3.69 -10.18
N ASP A 39 -0.94 3.07 -11.01
CA ASP A 39 -1.57 3.79 -12.10
C ASP A 39 -2.14 5.08 -11.50
N PRO A 40 -1.85 6.26 -12.09
CA PRO A 40 -2.21 7.52 -11.51
C PRO A 40 -3.71 7.49 -11.18
N ILE A 41 -4.03 7.71 -9.90
CA ILE A 41 -5.41 7.78 -9.45
C ILE A 41 -6.05 8.93 -10.22
N VAL A 42 -6.89 8.58 -11.19
CA VAL A 42 -7.71 9.57 -11.88
C VAL A 42 -8.71 10.06 -10.84
N LEU A 43 -8.44 11.25 -10.30
CA LEU A 43 -9.40 11.95 -9.46
C LEU A 43 -10.69 12.05 -10.27
N GLN A 44 -11.74 11.38 -9.78
CA GLN A 44 -13.03 11.39 -10.45
C GLN A 44 -13.49 12.84 -10.63
N THR A 45 -14.10 13.08 -11.79
CA THR A 45 -14.59 14.35 -12.33
C THR A 45 -14.93 15.39 -11.26
N PRO A 46 -14.48 16.66 -11.42
CA PRO A 46 -14.83 17.72 -10.49
C PRO A 46 -16.35 17.81 -10.36
N VAL A 47 -16.83 18.05 -9.13
CA VAL A 47 -18.24 18.31 -8.89
C VAL A 47 -18.63 19.53 -9.73
N THR A 48 -19.50 19.31 -10.71
CA THR A 48 -20.00 20.37 -11.59
C THR A 48 -21.17 21.10 -10.92
N ASP A 49 -21.37 22.36 -11.28
CA ASP A 49 -22.51 23.15 -10.79
C ASP A 49 -23.83 22.42 -11.05
N ASP A 50 -23.95 21.66 -12.15
CA ASP A 50 -25.12 20.86 -12.47
C ASP A 50 -25.44 19.80 -11.39
N ILE A 51 -24.43 19.11 -10.85
CA ILE A 51 -24.60 18.13 -9.77
C ILE A 51 -25.03 18.84 -8.48
N ILE A 52 -24.48 20.02 -8.20
CA ILE A 52 -24.84 20.82 -7.03
C ILE A 52 -26.30 21.28 -7.15
N GLN A 53 -26.73 21.70 -8.34
CA GLN A 53 -28.09 22.17 -8.59
C GLN A 53 -29.10 21.02 -8.57
N SER A 54 -28.76 19.82 -9.06
CA SER A 54 -29.65 18.66 -9.01
C SER A 54 -29.92 18.21 -7.56
N LEU A 55 -28.88 18.10 -6.74
CA LEU A 55 -29.00 17.76 -5.32
C LEU A 55 -29.82 18.80 -4.54
N ARG A 56 -29.64 20.09 -4.85
CA ARG A 56 -30.45 21.17 -4.25
C ARG A 56 -31.92 21.04 -4.60
N ARG A 57 -32.27 20.74 -5.85
CA ARG A 57 -33.67 20.55 -6.25
C ARG A 57 -34.30 19.35 -5.54
N GLU A 58 -33.62 18.21 -5.53
CA GLU A 58 -34.10 16.99 -4.84
C GLU A 58 -34.34 17.21 -3.34
N SER A 59 -33.44 17.97 -2.69
CA SER A 59 -33.56 18.32 -1.27
C SER A 59 -34.75 19.23 -0.96
N TRP A 60 -35.23 20.00 -1.95
CA TRP A 60 -36.32 20.97 -1.79
C TRP A 60 -37.67 20.47 -2.32
N THR A 61 -37.70 19.43 -3.17
CA THR A 61 -38.93 18.81 -3.71
C THR A 61 -39.41 17.60 -2.90
N SER A 62 -38.87 17.37 -1.71
CA SER A 62 -39.43 16.39 -0.76
C SER A 62 -40.69 16.96 -0.10
N LEU A 63 -41.79 17.02 -0.86
CA LEU A 63 -43.17 17.27 -0.41
C LEU A 63 -44.12 16.31 -1.12
#